data_AF-X0XEW8-F1
#
_entry.id   AF-X0XEW8-F1
#
_cell.length_a   1.000
_cell.length_b   1.000
_cell.length_c   1.000
_cell.angle_alpha   90.00
_cell.angle_beta   90.00
_cell.angle_gamma   90.00
#
_symmetry.space_group_name_H-M   'P 1'
#
loop_
_entity.id
_entity.type
_entity.pdbx_description
1 polymer ?
#
loop_
_entity_poly.entity_id
_entity_poly.type
_entity_poly.pdbx_seq_one_letter_code
_entity_poly.pdbx_strand_id
1 'polypeptide(L)'
;MTVREPSVRQERALLDIAIELRRARAKHPTMHSGHEAYAVILEELDELWDEVKKREPDPARLRAEAIQVAAMGLRFVLDIAEAPK
;
A
#
# COMPACT_ATOMS: atom_id res chain seq x y z
N MET A 1 11.69 -8.54 24.39
CA MET A 1 11.91 -7.75 23.16
C MET A 1 11.22 -6.42 23.37
N THR A 2 11.96 -5.34 23.61
CA THR A 2 11.35 -4.04 23.93
C THR A 2 10.96 -3.38 22.62
N VAL A 3 9.66 -3.34 22.31
CA VAL A 3 9.14 -2.62 21.15
C VAL A 3 9.33 -1.14 21.45
N ARG A 4 10.17 -0.45 20.68
CA ARG A 4 10.29 1.02 20.78
C ARG A 4 8.99 1.63 20.29
N GLU A 5 8.51 2.64 21.00
CA GLU A 5 7.32 3.38 20.58
C GLU A 5 7.53 3.97 19.18
N PRO A 6 6.52 3.90 18.30
CA PRO A 6 6.62 4.45 16.97
C PRO A 6 6.79 5.97 17.04
N SER A 7 7.63 6.51 16.15
CA SER A 7 7.76 7.97 16.04
C SER A 7 6.46 8.59 15.51
N VAL A 8 6.18 9.85 15.81
CA VAL A 8 5.03 10.61 15.26
C VAL A 8 5.00 10.59 13.72
N ARG A 9 6.16 10.43 13.06
CA ARG A 9 6.21 10.26 11.59
C ARG A 9 5.71 8.88 11.16
N GLN A 10 6.10 7.84 11.89
CA GLN A 10 5.66 6.46 11.63
C GLN A 10 4.16 6.32 11.88
N GLU A 11 3.63 6.89 12.97
CA GLU A 11 2.18 6.86 13.26
C GLU A 11 1.36 7.51 12.14
N ARG A 12 1.81 8.67 11.65
CA ARG A 12 1.17 9.34 10.51
C ARG A 12 1.19 8.49 9.24
N ALA A 13 2.31 7.81 8.95
CA ALA A 13 2.37 6.91 7.80
C ALA A 13 1.40 5.73 7.95
N LEU A 14 1.28 5.14 9.14
CA LEU A 14 0.32 4.05 9.41
C LEU A 14 -1.13 4.52 9.25
N LEU A 15 -1.46 5.73 9.71
CA LEU A 15 -2.79 6.32 9.51
C LEU A 15 -3.09 6.52 8.03
N ASP A 16 -2.13 7.02 7.25
CA ASP A 16 -2.32 7.25 5.82
C ASP A 16 -2.48 5.94 5.04
N ILE A 17 -1.76 4.87 5.41
CA ILE A 17 -1.98 3.53 4.86
C ILE A 17 -3.41 3.06 5.14
N ALA A 18 -3.91 3.25 6.37
CA ALA A 18 -5.27 2.87 6.72
C ALA A 18 -6.33 3.70 5.97
N ILE A 19 -6.04 4.97 5.68
CA ILE A 19 -6.90 5.84 4.85
C ILE A 19 -6.92 5.33 3.40
N GLU A 20 -5.76 5.06 2.81
CA GLU A 20 -5.67 4.57 1.43
C GLU A 20 -6.31 3.19 1.28
N LEU A 21 -6.14 2.27 2.24
CA LEU A 21 -6.85 0.99 2.25
C LEU A 21 -8.39 1.17 2.19
N ARG A 22 -8.95 2.09 2.98
CA ARG A 22 -10.39 2.36 2.96
C ARG A 22 -10.83 2.92 1.60
N ARG A 23 -10.05 3.83 1.03
CA ARG A 23 -10.32 4.42 -0.28
C ARG A 23 -10.29 3.35 -1.38
N ALA A 24 -9.26 2.51 -1.41
CA ALA A 24 -9.13 1.43 -2.40
C ALA A 24 -10.30 0.45 -2.31
N ARG A 25 -10.70 0.03 -1.10
CA ARG A 25 -11.86 -0.86 -0.90
C ARG A 25 -13.20 -0.22 -1.25
N ALA A 26 -13.31 1.11 -1.20
CA ALA A 26 -14.50 1.82 -1.64
C ALA A 26 -14.59 1.93 -3.18
N LYS A 27 -13.44 1.95 -3.87
CA LYS A 27 -13.35 2.13 -5.32
C LYS A 27 -13.31 0.80 -6.08
N HIS A 28 -12.77 -0.25 -5.50
CA HIS A 28 -12.52 -1.53 -6.15
C HIS A 28 -13.13 -2.69 -5.37
N PRO A 29 -13.69 -3.72 -6.05
CA PRO A 29 -14.19 -4.92 -5.40
C PRO A 29 -13.05 -5.72 -4.75
N THR A 30 -13.37 -6.57 -3.77
CA THR A 30 -12.45 -7.51 -3.11
C THR A 30 -11.62 -8.29 -4.13
N MET A 31 -10.34 -8.51 -3.83
CA MET A 31 -9.48 -9.36 -4.68
C MET A 31 -9.88 -10.84 -4.52
N HIS A 32 -9.87 -11.61 -5.60
CA HIS A 32 -10.38 -12.99 -5.63
C HIS A 32 -9.27 -14.05 -5.73
N SER A 33 -8.06 -13.65 -6.13
CA SER A 33 -6.93 -14.59 -6.22
C SER A 33 -5.60 -13.94 -5.89
N GLY A 34 -4.62 -14.77 -5.51
CA GLY A 34 -3.26 -14.30 -5.29
C GLY A 34 -2.61 -13.69 -6.54
N HIS A 35 -2.96 -14.17 -7.75
CA HIS A 35 -2.46 -13.60 -9.00
C HIS A 35 -3.03 -12.21 -9.28
N GLU A 36 -4.33 -12.02 -9.07
CA GLU A 36 -4.99 -10.71 -9.17
C GLU A 36 -4.38 -9.73 -8.15
N ALA A 37 -4.28 -10.15 -6.88
CA ALA A 37 -3.74 -9.31 -5.83
C ALA A 37 -2.26 -8.97 -6.06
N TYR A 38 -1.46 -9.91 -6.57
CA TYR A 38 -0.08 -9.65 -6.98
C TYR A 38 -0.01 -8.64 -8.13
N ALA A 39 -0.86 -8.77 -9.15
CA ALA A 39 -0.88 -7.84 -10.28
C ALA A 39 -1.18 -6.42 -9.83
N VAL A 40 -2.12 -6.23 -8.89
CA VAL A 40 -2.43 -4.91 -8.33
C VAL A 40 -1.26 -4.36 -7.50
N ILE A 41 -0.61 -5.18 -6.66
CA ILE A 41 0.60 -4.74 -5.93
C ILE A 41 1.71 -4.33 -6.90
N LEU A 42 1.89 -5.11 -7.98
CA LEU A 42 2.90 -4.84 -8.99
C LEU A 42 2.63 -3.52 -9.73
N GLU A 43 1.36 -3.22 -10.03
CA GLU A 43 0.96 -1.93 -10.63
C GLU A 43 1.39 -0.75 -9.75
N GLU A 44 1.05 -0.76 -8.46
CA GLU A 44 1.46 0.31 -7.53
C GLU A 44 3.00 0.40 -7.37
N LEU A 45 3.68 -0.75 -7.42
CA LEU A 45 5.14 -0.81 -7.32
C LEU A 45 5.80 -0.24 -8.58
N ASP A 46 5.25 -0.50 -9.76
CA ASP A 46 5.70 0.06 -11.03
C ASP A 46 5.45 1.58 -11.07
N GLU A 47 4.32 2.08 -10.54
CA GLU A 47 4.06 3.53 -10.40
C GLU A 47 5.08 4.20 -9.46
N LEU A 48 5.38 3.59 -8.31
CA LEU A 48 6.43 4.06 -7.42
C LEU A 48 7.79 4.06 -8.13
N TRP A 49 8.11 3.00 -8.86
CA TRP A 49 9.35 2.88 -9.60
C TRP A 49 9.48 3.93 -10.71
N ASP A 50 8.37 4.22 -11.39
CA ASP A 50 8.27 5.25 -12.41
C ASP A 50 8.56 6.64 -11.85
N GLU A 51 8.17 6.93 -10.61
CA GLU A 51 8.55 8.16 -9.92
C GLU A 51 10.03 8.16 -9.51
N VAL A 52 10.50 7.07 -8.90
CA VAL A 52 11.89 6.91 -8.42
C VAL A 52 12.91 7.12 -9.54
N LYS A 53 12.62 6.61 -10.75
CA LYS A 53 13.56 6.66 -11.88
C LYS A 53 13.60 8.00 -12.61
N LYS A 54 12.77 8.98 -12.22
CA LYS A 54 12.82 10.33 -12.81
C LYS A 54 14.12 11.03 -12.44
N ARG A 55 14.54 11.93 -13.32
CA ARG A 55 15.68 12.83 -13.04
C ARG A 55 15.42 13.71 -11.82
N GLU A 56 14.18 14.17 -11.66
CA GLU A 56 13.71 15.00 -10.54
C GLU A 56 12.40 14.39 -10.01
N PRO A 57 12.49 13.40 -9.10
CA PRO A 57 11.31 12.79 -8.49
C PRO A 57 10.55 13.78 -7.61
N ASP A 58 9.22 13.73 -7.65
CA ASP A 58 8.35 14.48 -6.74
C ASP A 58 8.25 13.75 -5.38
N PRO A 59 8.74 14.34 -4.27
CA PRO A 59 8.66 13.72 -2.96
C PRO A 59 7.23 13.40 -2.49
N ALA A 60 6.24 14.19 -2.90
CA ALA A 60 4.84 13.95 -2.55
C ALA A 60 4.31 12.71 -3.28
N ARG A 61 4.67 12.54 -4.56
CA ARG A 61 4.33 11.35 -5.34
C ARG A 61 5.03 10.12 -4.82
N LEU A 62 6.34 10.17 -4.57
CA LEU A 62 7.09 9.07 -3.96
C LEU A 62 6.42 8.57 -2.68
N ARG A 63 5.97 9.50 -1.84
CA ARG A 63 5.24 9.16 -0.62
C ARG A 63 3.88 8.53 -0.93
N ALA A 64 3.11 9.10 -1.86
CA ALA A 64 1.80 8.59 -2.22
C ALA A 64 1.87 7.15 -2.75
N GLU A 65 2.71 6.90 -3.76
CA GLU A 65 2.81 5.57 -4.38
C GLU A 65 3.34 4.54 -3.35
N ALA A 66 4.28 4.93 -2.47
CA ALA A 66 4.75 4.03 -1.40
C ALA A 66 3.67 3.69 -0.37
N ILE A 67 2.77 4.63 -0.05
CA ILE A 67 1.60 4.38 0.80
C ILE A 67 0.61 3.45 0.09
N GLN A 68 0.39 3.61 -1.22
CA GLN A 68 -0.45 2.72 -2.03
C GLN A 68 0.11 1.29 -2.07
N VAL A 69 1.41 1.12 -2.32
CA VAL A 69 2.09 -0.20 -2.25
C VAL A 69 1.85 -0.87 -0.90
N ALA A 70 2.06 -0.15 0.21
CA ALA A 70 1.84 -0.68 1.55
C ALA A 70 0.36 -1.02 1.80
N ALA A 71 -0.56 -0.18 1.34
CA ALA A 71 -2.00 -0.41 1.45
C ALA A 71 -2.44 -1.64 0.64
N MET A 72 -1.89 -1.87 -0.56
CA MET A 72 -2.19 -3.04 -1.38
C MET A 72 -1.59 -4.33 -0.79
N GLY A 73 -0.42 -4.24 -0.17
CA GLY A 73 0.14 -5.35 0.62
C GLY A 73 -0.77 -5.73 1.80
N LEU A 74 -1.28 -4.76 2.55
CA LEU A 74 -2.26 -5.00 3.61
C LEU A 74 -3.57 -5.56 3.05
N ARG A 75 -4.00 -5.08 1.88
CA ARG A 75 -5.18 -5.58 1.21
C ARG A 75 -5.03 -7.03 0.76
N PHE A 76 -3.86 -7.44 0.28
CA PHE A 76 -3.56 -8.85 0.00
C PHE A 76 -3.72 -9.71 1.25
N VAL A 77 -3.23 -9.25 2.40
CA VAL A 77 -3.41 -9.97 3.68
C VAL A 77 -4.89 -10.19 3.95
N LEU A 78 -5.71 -9.13 3.88
CA LEU A 78 -7.12 -9.18 4.25
C LEU A 78 -8.00 -9.91 3.23
N ASP A 79 -7.81 -9.61 1.93
CA ASP A 79 -8.69 -10.07 0.85
C ASP A 79 -8.27 -11.47 0.35
N ILE A 80 -7.02 -11.91 0.55
CA ILE A 80 -6.50 -13.21 0.08
C ILE A 80 -5.98 -14.10 1.21
N ALA A 81 -5.05 -13.63 2.03
CA ALA A 81 -4.37 -14.51 3.00
C ALA A 81 -5.25 -14.88 4.20
N GLU A 82 -6.10 -13.96 4.65
CA GLU A 82 -7.02 -14.11 5.78
C GLU A 82 -8.48 -14.24 5.33
N ALA A 83 -8.73 -14.32 4.02
CA ALA A 83 -10.08 -14.51 3.49
C ALA A 83 -10.72 -15.79 4.06
N PRO A 84 -11.96 -15.72 4.55
CA PRO A 84 -12.68 -16.91 4.97
C PRO A 84 -12.88 -17.85 3.77
N LYS A 85 -12.54 -19.13 3.96
CA LYS A 85 -12.68 -20.19 2.95
C LYS A 85 -14.07 -20.82 2.99
#